data_AF-A0A498IV53-F1
#
_entry.id   AF-A0A498IV53-F1
#
_cell.length_a   1.000
_cell.length_b   1.000
_cell.length_c   1.000
_cell.angle_alpha   90.00
_cell.angle_beta   90.00
_cell.angle_gamma   90.00
#
_symmetry.space_group_name_H-M   'P 1'
#
loop_
_entity.id
_entity.type
_entity.pdbx_description
1 polymer ?
#
loop_
_entity_poly.entity_id
_entity_poly.type
_entity_poly.pdbx_seq_one_letter_code
_entity_poly.pdbx_strand_id
1 'polypeptide(L)'
;MGRHIIFIVDVANNINHIYSILKVILLEMVLMLQVASRYMHKRLKKSSLMISNMIGPTEKTALAGHPIKGVYFMVLGIPQDLIITIVSYVGDLRISFGTKKGFIDPQKFKSCLKNAFEMILDKIPMQKN
;
A
#
# COMPACT_ATOMS: atom_id res chain seq x y z
N MET A 1 1.81 -55.38 -8.20
CA MET A 1 0.49 -54.88 -8.62
C MET A 1 0.33 -53.45 -8.10
N GLY A 2 0.78 -52.46 -8.87
CA GLY A 2 0.65 -51.04 -8.51
C GLY A 2 -0.01 -50.29 -9.66
N ARG A 3 -1.21 -49.73 -9.44
CA ARG A 3 -1.92 -48.93 -10.44
C ARG A 3 -1.36 -47.51 -10.39
N HIS A 4 -0.57 -47.15 -11.40
CA HIS A 4 -0.29 -45.75 -11.70
C HIS A 4 -1.49 -45.19 -12.47
N ILE A 5 -2.33 -44.41 -11.79
CA ILE A 5 -3.34 -43.57 -12.44
C ILE A 5 -2.60 -42.36 -12.98
N ILE A 6 -2.24 -42.41 -14.26
CA ILE A 6 -1.80 -41.23 -15.02
C ILE A 6 -3.08 -40.44 -15.32
N PHE A 7 -3.28 -39.32 -14.64
CA PHE A 7 -4.26 -38.31 -15.06
C PHE A 7 -3.72 -37.64 -16.33
N ILE A 8 -4.02 -38.22 -17.50
CA ILE A 8 -3.94 -37.48 -18.75
C ILE A 8 -5.15 -36.54 -18.74
N VAL A 9 -4.93 -35.29 -18.35
CA VAL A 9 -5.88 -34.21 -18.66
C VAL A 9 -5.80 -34.00 -20.16
N ASP A 10 -6.70 -34.65 -20.88
CA ASP A 10 -6.87 -34.46 -22.31
C ASP A 10 -7.51 -33.08 -22.54
N VAL A 11 -6.67 -32.05 -22.76
CA VAL A 11 -7.15 -30.74 -23.17
C VAL A 11 -7.36 -30.79 -24.67
N ALA A 12 -8.55 -31.24 -25.07
CA ALA A 12 -9.05 -31.00 -26.41
C ALA A 12 -9.11 -29.47 -26.64
N ASN A 13 -8.25 -28.99 -27.54
CA ASN A 13 -8.04 -27.58 -27.85
C ASN A 13 -9.24 -27.03 -28.66
N ASN A 14 -10.38 -26.84 -27.99
CA ASN A 14 -11.56 -26.16 -28.51
C ASN A 14 -11.64 -24.76 -27.88
N ILE A 15 -11.70 -23.73 -28.71
CA ILE A 15 -11.77 -22.31 -28.32
C ILE A 15 -12.86 -22.09 -27.24
N ASN A 16 -14.01 -22.76 -27.36
CA ASN A 16 -15.11 -22.64 -26.40
C ASN A 16 -14.78 -23.23 -25.01
N HIS A 17 -13.97 -24.29 -24.98
CA HIS A 17 -13.54 -24.92 -23.73
C HIS A 17 -12.54 -24.03 -22.98
N ILE A 18 -11.64 -23.37 -23.70
CA ILE A 18 -10.69 -22.38 -23.14
C ILE A 18 -11.46 -21.19 -22.55
N TYR A 19 -12.46 -20.65 -23.25
CA TYR A 19 -13.31 -19.58 -22.72
C TYR A 19 -14.07 -19.99 -21.47
N SER A 20 -14.56 -21.24 -21.40
CA SER A 20 -15.23 -21.77 -20.22
C SER A 20 -14.29 -21.81 -19.00
N ILE A 21 -13.08 -22.35 -19.17
CA ILE A 21 -12.07 -22.41 -18.10
C ILE A 21 -11.67 -21.00 -17.65
N LEU A 22 -11.38 -20.09 -18.59
CA LEU A 22 -11.00 -18.72 -18.29
C LEU A 22 -12.11 -17.97 -17.52
N LYS A 23 -13.37 -18.20 -17.89
CA LYS A 23 -14.54 -17.62 -17.21
C LYS A 23 -14.66 -18.12 -15.76
N VAL A 24 -14.42 -19.41 -15.52
CA VAL A 24 -14.41 -19.98 -14.16
C VAL A 24 -13.28 -19.38 -13.33
N ILE A 25 -12.06 -19.32 -13.87
CA ILE A 25 -10.91 -18.71 -13.19
C ILE A 25 -11.19 -17.23 -12.84
N LEU A 26 -11.74 -16.48 -13.79
CA LEU A 26 -12.10 -15.08 -13.56
C LEU A 26 -13.16 -14.93 -12.46
N LEU A 27 -14.19 -15.79 -12.46
CA LEU A 27 -15.24 -15.77 -11.45
C LEU A 27 -14.69 -16.05 -10.05
N GLU A 28 -13.87 -17.08 -9.90
CA GLU A 28 -13.20 -17.43 -8.64
C GLU A 28 -12.28 -16.30 -8.16
N MET A 29 -11.48 -15.72 -9.05
CA MET A 29 -10.59 -14.60 -8.73
C MET A 29 -11.38 -13.38 -8.23
N VAL A 30 -12.48 -13.03 -8.90
CA VAL A 30 -13.35 -11.92 -8.50
C VAL A 30 -14.00 -12.20 -7.14
N LEU A 31 -14.46 -13.44 -6.90
CA LEU A 31 -15.06 -13.82 -5.63
C LEU A 31 -14.05 -13.74 -4.48
N MET A 32 -12.83 -14.25 -4.68
CA MET A 32 -11.74 -14.17 -3.71
C MET A 32 -11.40 -12.72 -3.37
N LEU A 33 -11.30 -11.84 -4.38
CA LEU A 33 -11.06 -10.40 -4.18
C LEU A 33 -12.17 -9.75 -3.34
N GLN A 34 -13.44 -10.08 -3.59
CA GLN A 34 -14.56 -9.56 -2.79
C GLN A 34 -14.52 -10.02 -1.34
N VAL A 35 -14.19 -11.29 -1.09
CA VAL A 35 -14.05 -11.83 0.26
C VAL A 35 -12.88 -11.18 0.98
N ALA A 36 -11.72 -11.10 0.33
CA ALA A 36 -10.52 -10.45 0.88
C ALA A 36 -10.77 -8.97 1.19
N SER A 37 -11.39 -8.21 0.28
CA SER A 37 -11.73 -6.81 0.48
C SER A 37 -12.67 -6.61 1.67
N ARG A 38 -13.74 -7.42 1.79
CA ARG A 38 -14.66 -7.34 2.93
C ARG A 38 -13.96 -7.68 4.25
N TYR A 39 -13.10 -8.68 4.25
CA TYR A 39 -12.32 -9.04 5.42
C TYR A 39 -11.38 -7.90 5.82
N MET A 40 -10.59 -7.37 4.89
CA MET A 40 -9.68 -6.25 5.13
C MET A 40 -10.43 -5.02 5.63
N HIS A 41 -11.54 -4.64 4.99
CA HIS A 41 -12.36 -3.50 5.40
C HIS A 41 -12.89 -3.67 6.83
N LYS A 42 -13.38 -4.86 7.20
CA LYS A 42 -13.83 -5.17 8.57
C LYS A 42 -12.69 -5.03 9.59
N ARG A 43 -11.47 -5.42 9.23
CA ARG A 43 -10.29 -5.27 10.11
C ARG A 43 -9.85 -3.81 10.23
N LEU A 44 -9.78 -3.12 9.10
CA LEU A 44 -9.39 -1.72 8.99
C LEU A 44 -10.34 -0.79 9.76
N LYS A 45 -11.65 -1.07 9.75
CA LYS A 45 -12.65 -0.34 10.56
C LYS A 45 -12.41 -0.41 12.07
N LYS A 46 -11.66 -1.41 12.56
CA LYS A 46 -11.32 -1.53 13.99
C LYS A 46 -10.07 -0.73 14.37
N SER A 47 -9.43 -0.05 13.42
CA SER A 47 -8.28 0.83 13.64
C SER A 47 -8.63 2.26 13.27
N SER A 48 -8.29 3.21 14.14
CA SER A 48 -8.45 4.65 13.87
C SER A 48 -7.29 5.23 13.05
N LEU A 49 -6.12 4.58 13.09
CA LEU A 49 -4.87 5.02 12.49
C LEU A 49 -4.36 4.01 11.46
N MET A 50 -3.83 4.52 10.35
CA MET A 50 -2.95 3.76 9.45
C MET A 50 -1.63 4.48 9.28
N ILE A 51 -0.51 3.76 9.45
CA ILE A 51 0.83 4.23 9.10
C ILE A 51 1.37 3.32 8.00
N SER A 52 1.82 3.90 6.89
CA SER A 52 2.44 3.16 5.79
C SER A 52 3.78 3.78 5.45
N ASN A 53 4.81 2.95 5.30
CA ASN A 53 6.15 3.36 4.92
C ASN A 53 6.57 2.66 3.62
N MET A 54 7.13 3.41 2.69
CA MET A 54 7.61 2.93 1.40
C MET A 54 9.01 3.49 1.13
N ILE A 55 9.95 2.63 0.74
CA ILE A 55 11.26 3.07 0.27
C ILE A 55 11.06 3.62 -1.15
N GLY A 56 11.35 4.90 -1.35
CA GLY A 56 11.27 5.52 -2.67
C GLY A 56 12.65 5.65 -3.34
N PRO A 57 12.72 6.38 -4.47
CA PRO A 57 13.92 6.48 -5.29
C PRO A 57 15.13 7.00 -4.52
N THR A 58 16.28 6.34 -4.70
CA THR A 58 17.58 6.78 -4.18
C THR A 58 18.25 7.80 -5.09
N GLU A 59 17.87 7.82 -6.38
CA GLU A 59 18.41 8.71 -7.40
C GLU A 59 17.39 9.78 -7.81
N LYS A 60 17.90 10.89 -8.37
CA LYS A 60 17.04 11.95 -8.91
C LYS A 60 16.26 11.39 -10.10
N THR A 61 14.97 11.61 -10.11
CA THR A 61 14.08 11.15 -11.19
C THR A 61 13.44 12.32 -11.91
N ALA A 62 12.98 12.09 -13.14
CA ALA A 62 12.28 13.06 -13.96
C ALA A 62 10.99 12.46 -14.50
N LEU A 63 9.94 13.28 -14.57
CA LEU A 63 8.66 12.92 -15.17
C LEU A 63 8.55 13.67 -16.51
N ALA A 64 8.45 12.94 -17.62
CA ALA A 64 8.43 13.52 -18.96
C ALA A 64 9.58 14.53 -19.20
N GLY A 65 10.79 14.18 -18.78
CA GLY A 65 11.98 15.03 -18.91
C GLY A 65 12.10 16.15 -17.86
N HIS A 66 11.12 16.34 -16.99
CA HIS A 66 11.14 17.38 -15.96
C HIS A 66 11.58 16.79 -14.60
N PRO A 67 12.67 17.27 -13.99
CA PRO A 67 13.12 16.77 -12.69
C PRO A 67 12.04 16.91 -11.62
N ILE A 68 11.71 15.82 -10.92
CA ILE A 68 10.77 15.88 -9.81
C ILE A 68 11.50 16.20 -8.52
N LYS A 69 10.88 17.05 -7.69
CA LYS A 69 11.44 17.42 -6.39
C LYS A 69 11.24 16.33 -5.36
N GLY A 70 10.32 15.39 -5.59
CA GLY A 70 10.18 14.15 -4.84
C GLY A 70 8.77 13.58 -4.92
N VAL A 71 8.51 12.55 -4.13
CA VAL A 71 7.32 11.71 -4.23
C VAL A 71 6.50 11.81 -2.95
N TYR A 72 5.18 11.81 -3.09
CA TYR A 72 4.23 11.63 -2.00
C TYR A 72 3.19 10.61 -2.46
N PHE A 73 2.70 9.79 -1.55
CA PHE A 73 1.59 8.89 -1.84
C PHE A 73 0.54 9.01 -0.74
N MET A 74 -0.72 8.79 -1.09
CA MET A 74 -1.82 8.79 -0.15
C MET A 74 -2.80 7.71 -0.51
N VAL A 75 -3.31 7.02 0.50
CA VAL A 75 -4.37 6.03 0.35
C VAL A 75 -5.69 6.71 0.69
N LEU A 76 -6.64 6.67 -0.24
CA LEU A 76 -7.96 7.28 -0.09
C LEU A 76 -9.04 6.19 -0.02
N GLY A 77 -10.22 6.53 0.52
CA GLY A 77 -11.38 5.63 0.54
C GLY A 77 -11.34 4.51 1.58
N ILE A 78 -10.40 4.57 2.52
CA ILE A 78 -10.27 3.62 3.63
C ILE A 78 -10.91 4.17 4.91
N PRO A 79 -11.39 3.31 5.84
CA PRO A 79 -12.23 3.75 6.96
C PRO A 79 -11.50 4.45 8.12
N GLN A 80 -10.23 4.81 7.98
CA GLN A 80 -9.42 5.43 9.04
C GLN A 80 -9.75 6.90 9.28
N ASP A 81 -9.56 7.34 10.53
CA ASP A 81 -9.70 8.74 10.93
C ASP A 81 -8.41 9.54 10.68
N LEU A 82 -7.27 8.87 10.79
CA LEU A 82 -5.94 9.41 10.48
C LEU A 82 -5.14 8.40 9.64
N ILE A 83 -4.55 8.90 8.56
CA ILE A 83 -3.69 8.15 7.66
C ILE A 83 -2.37 8.89 7.61
N ILE A 84 -1.26 8.20 7.84
CA ILE A 84 0.10 8.72 7.71
C ILE A 84 0.83 7.85 6.70
N THR A 85 1.40 8.48 5.69
CA THR A 85 2.19 7.82 4.66
C THR A 85 3.58 8.44 4.63
N ILE A 86 4.59 7.58 4.52
CA ILE A 86 6.00 7.94 4.61
C ILE A 86 6.70 7.37 3.40
N VAL A 87 7.39 8.21 2.64
CA VAL A 87 8.22 7.79 1.50
C VAL A 87 9.58 8.47 1.53
N SER A 88 10.64 7.72 1.27
CA SER A 88 11.97 8.30 1.08
C SER A 88 12.17 8.79 -0.35
N TYR A 89 12.89 9.89 -0.55
CA TYR A 89 13.31 10.36 -1.87
C TYR A 89 14.69 11.02 -1.78
N VAL A 90 15.70 10.43 -2.40
CA VAL A 90 17.07 10.96 -2.47
C VAL A 90 17.58 11.36 -1.08
N GLY A 91 17.42 10.47 -0.09
CA GLY A 91 17.85 10.69 1.30
C GLY A 91 16.86 11.46 2.18
N ASP A 92 15.88 12.17 1.59
CA ASP A 92 14.88 12.91 2.36
C ASP A 92 13.67 12.04 2.70
N LEU A 93 13.21 12.11 3.95
CA LEU A 93 11.95 11.49 4.37
C LEU A 93 10.77 12.43 4.12
N ARG A 94 9.76 11.93 3.41
CA ARG A 94 8.53 12.69 3.08
C ARG A 94 7.34 12.07 3.77
N ILE A 95 6.73 12.85 4.65
CA ILE A 95 5.56 12.43 5.42
C ILE A 95 4.34 13.18 4.88
N SER A 96 3.29 12.44 4.54
CA SER A 96 1.97 12.96 4.24
C SER A 96 0.97 12.41 5.24
N PHE A 97 -0.06 13.18 5.54
CA PHE A 97 -1.16 12.69 6.36
C PHE A 97 -2.50 13.15 5.83
N GLY A 98 -3.49 12.28 5.95
CA GLY A 98 -4.88 12.53 5.59
C GLY A 98 -5.76 12.29 6.80
N THR A 99 -6.79 13.11 6.98
CA THR A 99 -7.74 12.97 8.09
C THR A 99 -9.14 13.37 7.64
N LYS A 100 -10.16 12.90 8.36
CA LYS A 100 -11.54 13.36 8.14
C LYS A 100 -11.64 14.86 8.42
N LYS A 101 -12.42 15.58 7.61
CA LYS A 101 -12.62 17.02 7.78
C LYS A 101 -13.12 17.32 9.20
N GLY A 102 -12.45 18.24 9.88
CA GLY A 102 -12.80 18.66 11.25
C GLY A 102 -12.37 17.69 12.36
N PHE A 103 -11.74 16.55 12.04
CA PHE A 103 -11.27 15.61 13.06
C PHE A 103 -9.94 16.06 13.70
N ILE A 104 -8.98 16.52 12.88
CA ILE A 104 -7.69 17.02 13.32
C ILE A 104 -7.39 18.36 12.64
N ASP A 105 -6.88 19.33 13.41
CA ASP A 105 -6.30 20.56 12.87
C ASP A 105 -4.96 20.24 12.19
N PRO A 106 -4.83 20.44 10.86
CA PRO A 106 -3.62 20.04 10.15
C PRO A 106 -2.36 20.79 10.58
N GLN A 107 -2.48 22.06 10.97
CA GLN A 107 -1.33 22.88 11.35
C GLN A 107 -0.83 22.51 12.74
N LYS A 108 -1.75 22.32 13.70
CA LYS A 108 -1.40 21.83 15.03
C LYS A 108 -0.78 20.44 14.94
N PHE A 109 -1.38 19.52 14.17
CA PHE A 109 -0.82 18.18 14.00
C PHE A 109 0.58 18.21 13.38
N LYS A 110 0.78 18.99 12.31
CA LYS A 110 2.11 19.18 11.70
C LYS A 110 3.12 19.73 12.72
N SER A 111 2.73 20.72 13.52
CA SER A 111 3.59 21.30 14.55
C SER A 111 3.94 20.28 15.64
N CYS A 112 2.97 19.51 16.12
CA CYS A 112 3.18 18.45 17.10
C CYS A 112 4.13 17.38 16.56
N LEU A 113 3.95 16.97 15.30
CA LEU A 113 4.81 15.99 14.66
C LEU A 113 6.24 16.51 14.54
N LYS A 114 6.44 17.76 14.10
CA LYS A 114 7.76 18.40 14.01
C LYS A 114 8.47 18.45 15.36
N ASN A 115 7.76 18.93 16.39
CA ASN A 115 8.29 19.02 17.75
C ASN A 115 8.67 17.62 18.29
N ALA A 116 7.85 16.60 18.04
CA ALA A 116 8.17 15.24 18.45
C ALA A 116 9.44 14.72 17.75
N PHE A 117 9.62 14.99 16.46
CA PHE A 117 10.86 14.65 15.75
C PHE A 117 12.09 15.35 16.32
N GLU A 118 11.99 16.66 16.56
CA GLU A 118 13.09 17.45 17.17
C GLU A 118 13.48 16.87 18.54
N MET A 119 12.50 16.62 19.42
CA MET A 119 12.75 16.02 20.74
C MET A 119 13.41 14.63 20.67
N ILE A 120 13.06 13.81 19.68
CA ILE A 120 13.66 12.49 19.50
C ILE A 120 15.09 12.64 18.99
N LEU A 121 15.32 13.49 18.00
CA LEU A 121 16.64 13.72 17.40
C LEU A 121 17.64 14.34 18.39
N ASP A 122 17.18 15.29 19.21
CA ASP A 122 18.01 15.92 20.25
C ASP A 122 18.53 14.90 21.28
N LYS A 123 17.83 13.79 21.47
CA LYS A 123 18.22 12.72 22.40
C LYS A 123 19.04 11.61 21.75
N ILE A 124 19.20 11.61 20.43
CA ILE A 124 20.04 10.62 19.74
C ILE A 124 21.46 11.19 19.66
N PRO A 125 22.46 10.57 20.30
CA PRO A 125 23.84 10.98 20.11
C PRO A 125 24.21 10.80 18.63
N MET A 126 24.54 11.88 17.95
CA MET A 126 25.05 11.85 16.58
C MET A 126 26.26 10.91 16.53
N GLN A 127 26.12 9.72 15.92
CA GLN A 127 27.26 8.90 15.54
C GLN A 127 28.03 9.69 14.49
N LYS A 128 29.13 10.30 14.95
CA LYS A 128 30.06 11.08 14.14
C LYS A 128 30.81 10.08 13.26
N ASN A 129 30.30 9.83 12.05
CA ASN A 129 31.07 9.19 10.99
C ASN A 129 32.12 10.15 10.45
#